data_AF-A3IIE1-F1
#
_entry.id   AF-A3IIE1-F1
#
_cell.length_a   1.000
_cell.length_b   1.000
_cell.length_c   1.000
_cell.angle_alpha   90.00
_cell.angle_beta   90.00
_cell.angle_gamma   90.00
#
_symmetry.space_group_name_H-M   'P 1'
#
loop_
_entity.id
_entity.type
_entity.pdbx_description
1 polymer ?
#
loop_
_entity_poly.entity_id
_entity_poly.type
_entity_poly.pdbx_seq_one_letter_code
_entity_poly.pdbx_strand_id
1 'polypeptide(L)' 'MIEEHPQLKKWQDITRFSVNYQFVEADTKLQDGDELVFIPPVSGG' A
#
# COMPACT_ATOMS: atom_id res chain seq x y z
N MET A 1 -0.15 5.62 -11.50
CA MET A 1 -0.02 5.87 -10.04
C MET A 1 1.41 6.20 -9.59
N ILE A 2 2.42 5.31 -9.65
CA ILE A 2 3.80 5.65 -9.26
C ILE A 2 4.49 6.54 -10.31
N GLU A 3 4.26 6.28 -11.61
CA GLU A 3 4.79 7.10 -12.70
C GLU A 3 4.24 8.53 -12.67
N GLU A 4 3.01 8.70 -12.18
CA GLU A 4 2.35 10.00 -12.05
C GLU A 4 2.78 10.76 -10.78
N HIS A 5 3.32 10.04 -9.78
CA HIS A 5 3.75 10.60 -8.50
C HIS A 5 5.11 10.00 -8.08
N PRO A 6 6.22 10.44 -8.70
CA PRO A 6 7.56 9.89 -8.47
C PRO A 6 8.01 9.92 -7.00
N GLN A 7 7.49 10.87 -6.23
CA GLN A 7 7.73 11.00 -4.79
C GLN A 7 7.25 9.79 -3.97
N LEU A 8 6.36 8.96 -4.53
CA LEU A 8 5.89 7.73 -3.92
C LEU A 8 6.87 6.56 -4.07
N LYS A 9 7.82 6.65 -5.00
CA LYS A 9 8.79 5.58 -5.29
C LYS A 9 9.64 5.21 -4.06
N LYS A 10 10.00 6.20 -3.23
CA LYS A 10 10.74 5.97 -1.97
C LYS A 10 9.97 5.18 -0.92
N TRP A 11 8.65 5.13 -1.03
CA TRP A 11 7.78 4.42 -0.11
C TRP A 11 7.41 3.03 -0.63
N GLN A 12 7.73 2.69 -1.88
CA GLN A 12 7.28 1.46 -2.53
C GLN A 12 7.69 0.20 -1.75
N ASP A 13 8.92 0.15 -1.24
CA ASP A 13 9.45 -1.03 -0.55
C ASP A 13 9.13 -1.07 0.95
N ILE A 14 8.60 0.03 1.49
CA ILE A 14 8.35 0.22 2.94
C ILE A 14 6.88 0.46 3.27
N THR A 15 6.01 0.55 2.26
CA THR A 15 4.57 0.69 2.42
C THR A 15 3.96 -0.70 2.60
N ARG A 16 3.16 -0.86 3.66
CA ARG A 16 2.34 -2.05 3.85
C ARG A 16 0.97 -1.84 3.22
N PHE A 17 0.33 -2.94 2.83
CA PHE A 17 -0.99 -2.91 2.22
C PHE A 17 -2.01 -3.55 3.15
N SER A 18 -3.23 -3.01 3.11
CA SER A 18 -4.38 -3.63 3.74
C SER A 18 -5.52 -3.73 2.71
N VAL A 19 -6.16 -4.89 2.65
CA VAL A 19 -7.38 -5.12 1.87
C VAL A 19 -8.47 -5.57 2.84
N ASN A 20 -9.62 -4.90 2.82
CA ASN A 20 -10.77 -5.24 3.67
C ASN A 20 -10.38 -5.45 5.15
N TYR A 21 -9.62 -4.50 5.70
CA TYR A 21 -9.12 -4.49 7.09
C TYR A 21 -8.11 -5.60 7.45
N GLN A 22 -7.50 -6.26 6.46
CA GLN A 22 -6.47 -7.28 6.66
C GLN A 22 -5.16 -6.87 5.99
N PHE A 23 -4.04 -7.04 6.71
CA PHE A 23 -2.71 -6.85 6.13
C PHE A 23 -2.41 -7.92 5.09
N VAL A 24 -1.90 -7.50 3.94
CA VAL A 24 -1.63 -8.39 2.80
C VAL A 24 -0.28 -8.07 2.15
N GLU A 25 0.26 -9.05 1.42
CA GLU A 25 1.45 -8.89 0.59
C GLU A 25 1.16 -8.02 -0.65
N ALA A 26 2.19 -7.38 -1.19
CA ALA A 26 2.06 -6.42 -2.29
C ALA A 26 1.60 -7.04 -3.63
N ASP A 27 1.73 -8.37 -3.78
CA ASP A 27 1.32 -9.13 -4.97
C ASP A 27 -0.10 -9.73 -4.85
N THR A 28 -0.81 -9.40 -3.78
CA THR A 28 -2.21 -9.82 -3.57
C THR A 28 -3.09 -9.30 -4.69
N LYS A 29 -3.81 -10.20 -5.36
CA LYS A 29 -4.79 -9.84 -6.39
C LYS A 29 -6.03 -9.22 -5.77
N LEU A 30 -6.40 -8.04 -6.23
CA LEU A 30 -7.63 -7.35 -5.85
C LEU A 30 -8.83 -7.88 -6.62
N GLN A 31 -9.99 -7.85 -5.97
CA GLN A 31 -11.29 -8.07 -6.58
C GLN A 31 -12.04 -6.73 -6.72
N ASP A 32 -13.02 -6.71 -7.61
CA ASP A 32 -13.89 -5.55 -7.75
C ASP A 32 -14.66 -5.31 -6.43
N GLY A 33 -14.63 -4.07 -5.96
CA GLY A 33 -15.23 -3.67 -4.68
C GLY A 33 -14.32 -3.78 -3.44
N ASP A 34 -13.09 -4.29 -3.58
CA ASP A 34 -12.14 -4.31 -2.46
C ASP A 34 -11.69 -2.91 -2.02
N GLU A 35 -11.65 -2.67 -0.70
CA GLU A 35 -11.03 -1.46 -0.14
C GLU A 35 -9.53 -1.69 0.07
N LEU A 36 -8.70 -1.00 -0.72
CA LEU A 36 -7.24 -0.99 -0.60
C LEU A 36 -6.76 0.24 0.19
N VAL A 37 -5.92 0.00 1.20
CA VAL A 37 -5.25 1.04 1.98
C VAL A 37 -3.74 0.92 1.86
N PHE A 38 -3.07 2.06 1.66
CA PHE A 38 -1.62 2.21 1.68
C PHE A 38 -1.19 2.71 3.07
N ILE A 39 -0.36 1.92 3.76
CA ILE A 39 0.09 2.23 5.11
C ILE A 39 1.59 2.55 5.05
N PRO A 40 1.97 3.84 5.04
CA PRO A 40 3.38 4.23 5.13
C PRO A 40 3.96 3.80 6.48
N PRO A 41 5.29 3.62 6.58
CA PRO A 41 5.91 3.28 7.84
C PRO A 41 5.61 4.37 8.86
N VAL A 42 5.05 3.96 9.99
CA VAL A 42 4.79 4.85 11.11
C VAL A 42 6.09 5.07 11.87
N SER A 43 6.48 6.32 12.09
CA SER A 43 7.54 6.69 13.03
C SER A 43 6.99 6.54 14.45
N GLY A 44 6.77 5.30 14.89
CA GLY A 44 6.35 5.02 16.26
C GLY A 44 7.41 5.54 17.23
N GLY A 45 7.01 6.46 18.10
CA GLY A 45 7.71 6.75 19.35
C GLY A 45 7.37 5.71 20.40
#